data_AF-X0Y0V0-F1
#
_entry.id   AF-X0Y0V0-F1
#
_cell.length_a   1.000
_cell.length_b   1.000
_cell.length_c   1.000
_cell.angle_alpha   90.00
_cell.angle_beta   90.00
_cell.angle_gamma   90.00
#
_symmetry.space_group_name_H-M   'P 1'
#
loop_
_entity.id
_entity.type
_entity.pdbx_description
1 polymer ?
#
loop_
_entity_poly.entity_id
_entity_poly.type
_entity_poly.pdbx_seq_one_letter_code
_entity_poly.pdbx_strand_id
1 'polypeptide(L)'
;SFLYGTIFIGPPQEQGAHSRNVCIFAEGEVDRSPTGTGVSARLAIHHARGEINLNEPITIESIIDSRFSGRVVQTTTFGSHPAIIPEVEGTAYITGRHEFLIDPNDPLRNGFLLS
;
A
#
# COMPACT_ATOMS: atom_id res chain seq x y z
N SER A 1 10.39 3.17 -17.18
CA SER A 1 10.30 2.78 -15.76
C SER A 1 10.32 4.06 -14.94
N PHE A 2 9.45 4.22 -13.94
CA PHE A 2 9.48 5.33 -12.99
C PHE A 2 9.30 4.76 -11.56
N LEU A 3 9.78 5.49 -10.56
CA LEU A 3 9.61 5.11 -9.15
C LEU A 3 8.34 5.77 -8.61
N TYR A 4 7.40 4.98 -8.10
CA TYR A 4 6.15 5.50 -7.54
C TYR A 4 6.35 6.24 -6.21
N GLY A 5 7.18 5.68 -5.34
CA GLY A 5 7.42 6.19 -4.00
C GLY A 5 8.43 5.33 -3.22
N THR A 6 8.64 5.71 -1.97
CA THR A 6 9.54 5.04 -1.02
C THR A 6 8.73 4.47 0.13
N ILE A 7 8.93 3.19 0.46
CA ILE A 7 8.31 2.55 1.62
C ILE A 7 9.35 2.40 2.72
N PHE A 8 9.13 3.06 3.85
CA PHE A 8 9.87 2.85 5.07
C PHE A 8 9.32 1.63 5.80
N ILE A 9 10.23 0.77 6.25
CA ILE A 9 9.90 -0.48 6.94
C ILE A 9 10.38 -0.38 8.37
N GLY A 10 9.49 -0.69 9.32
CA GLY A 10 9.80 -0.75 10.74
C GLY A 10 9.36 -2.08 11.39
N PRO A 11 9.82 -2.34 12.63
CA PRO A 11 9.26 -3.42 13.42
C PRO A 11 7.75 -3.22 13.62
N PRO A 12 6.98 -4.31 13.78
CA PRO A 12 5.56 -4.22 14.12
C PRO A 12 5.38 -3.56 15.50
N GLN A 13 4.28 -2.84 15.69
CA GLN A 13 3.94 -2.25 16.97
C GLN A 13 3.17 -3.23 17.85
N GLU A 14 2.31 -4.07 17.26
CA GLU A 14 1.56 -5.08 18.00
C GLU A 14 2.04 -6.50 17.72
N GLN A 15 1.67 -7.41 18.64
CA GLN A 15 1.95 -8.83 18.50
C GLN A 15 1.13 -9.42 17.34
N GLY A 16 1.80 -10.17 16.47
CA GLY A 16 1.16 -10.87 15.34
C GLY A 16 1.19 -10.13 14.01
N ALA A 17 1.66 -8.87 13.98
CA ALA A 17 2.04 -8.24 12.71
C ALA A 17 3.46 -8.65 12.31
N HIS A 18 3.68 -8.78 11.01
CA HIS A 18 5.00 -9.07 10.45
C HIS A 18 5.91 -7.84 10.50
N SER A 19 5.35 -6.67 10.19
CA SER A 19 6.10 -5.39 10.15
C SER A 19 5.17 -4.21 9.91
N ARG A 20 5.73 -3.00 9.93
CA ARG A 20 5.03 -1.75 9.66
C ARG A 20 5.58 -1.05 8.41
N ASN A 21 4.70 -0.40 7.65
CA ASN A 21 4.99 0.35 6.44
C ASN A 21 4.59 1.83 6.58
N VAL A 22 5.39 2.70 5.99
CA VAL A 22 4.99 4.07 5.64
C VAL A 22 5.41 4.34 4.20
N CYS A 23 4.45 4.54 3.30
CA CYS A 23 4.74 4.90 1.91
C CYS A 23 4.71 6.43 1.75
N ILE A 24 5.81 6.98 1.22
CA ILE A 24 5.90 8.36 0.75
C ILE A 24 5.88 8.34 -0.77
N PHE A 25 4.92 9.02 -1.38
CA PHE A 25 4.69 9.02 -2.83
C PHE A 25 4.32 10.41 -3.35
N ALA A 26 4.21 10.56 -4.67
CA ALA A 26 3.89 11.83 -5.34
C ALA A 26 4.77 13.00 -4.82
N GLU A 27 4.18 14.16 -4.52
CA GLU A 27 4.87 15.35 -4.00
C GLU A 27 4.96 15.32 -2.45
N GLY A 28 5.45 14.22 -1.89
CA GLY A 28 5.61 14.08 -0.44
C GLY A 28 4.35 13.62 0.31
N GLU A 29 3.40 13.04 -0.40
CA GLU A 29 2.19 12.46 0.19
C GLU A 29 2.53 11.22 1.03
N VAL A 30 1.84 11.08 2.16
CA VAL A 30 1.96 9.93 3.07
C VAL A 30 0.74 9.02 2.88
N ASP A 31 0.94 7.75 2.59
CA ASP A 31 -0.15 6.78 2.62
C ASP A 31 -0.48 6.44 4.08
N ARG A 32 -1.77 6.58 4.44
CA ARG A 32 -2.26 6.26 5.78
C ARG A 32 -2.56 4.76 5.91
N SER A 33 -2.71 4.05 4.81
CA SER A 33 -2.83 2.59 4.78
C SER A 33 -1.45 1.93 4.75
N PRO A 34 -1.35 0.59 4.89
CA PRO A 34 -0.10 -0.15 4.69
C PRO A 34 0.41 -0.14 3.24
N THR A 35 -0.34 0.47 2.32
CA THR A 35 -0.10 0.57 0.87
C THR A 35 -0.23 -0.78 0.17
N GLY A 36 -1.39 -1.08 -0.42
CA GLY A 36 -1.67 -2.41 -1.00
C GLY A 36 -0.69 -2.85 -2.10
N THR A 37 -0.29 -1.94 -2.99
CA THR A 37 0.78 -2.20 -3.98
C THR A 37 2.15 -2.36 -3.34
N GLY A 38 2.40 -1.66 -2.23
CA GLY A 38 3.58 -1.82 -1.39
C GLY A 38 3.65 -3.18 -0.70
N VAL A 39 2.53 -3.65 -0.13
CA VAL A 39 2.39 -5.00 0.41
C VAL A 39 2.64 -6.04 -0.69
N SER A 40 2.06 -5.85 -1.88
CA SER A 40 2.27 -6.73 -3.04
C SER A 40 3.75 -6.84 -3.44
N ALA A 41 4.44 -5.70 -3.56
CA ALA A 41 5.87 -5.67 -3.85
C ALA A 41 6.69 -6.35 -2.74
N ARG A 42 6.28 -6.18 -1.49
CA ARG A 42 6.94 -6.76 -0.33
C ARG A 42 6.77 -8.27 -0.25
N LEU A 43 5.60 -8.79 -0.58
CA LEU A 43 5.35 -10.23 -0.75
C LEU A 43 6.28 -10.83 -1.82
N ALA A 44 6.48 -10.13 -2.94
CA ALA A 44 7.38 -10.60 -4.00
C ALA A 44 8.84 -10.70 -3.52
N ILE A 45 9.30 -9.73 -2.73
CA ILE A 45 10.65 -9.74 -2.13
C ILE A 45 10.79 -10.88 -1.14
N HIS A 46 9.85 -11.01 -0.18
CA HIS A 46 9.90 -12.06 0.84
C HIS A 46 9.86 -13.46 0.21
N HIS A 47 9.00 -13.67 -0.78
CA HIS A 47 8.91 -14.95 -1.49
C HIS A 47 10.19 -15.25 -2.29
N ALA A 48 10.75 -14.26 -3.00
CA ALA A 48 12.01 -14.45 -3.72
C ALA A 48 13.19 -14.79 -2.80
N ARG A 49 13.12 -14.39 -1.52
CA ARG A 49 14.10 -14.73 -0.48
C ARG A 49 13.80 -16.03 0.26
N GLY A 50 12.67 -16.68 0.00
CA GLY A 50 12.23 -17.87 0.72
C GLY A 50 11.81 -17.59 2.17
N GLU A 51 11.46 -16.33 2.49
CA GLU A 51 11.06 -15.90 3.83
C GLU A 51 9.57 -16.18 4.10
N ILE A 52 8.76 -16.35 3.05
CA ILE A 52 7.34 -16.74 3.11
C ILE A 52 7.02 -17.76 2.01
N ASN A 53 6.06 -18.63 2.28
CA ASN A 53 5.59 -19.65 1.34
C ASN A 53 4.31 -19.23 0.58
N LEU A 54 3.94 -20.05 -0.41
CA LEU A 54 2.62 -19.95 -1.04
C LEU A 54 1.52 -20.11 0.01
N ASN A 55 0.51 -19.26 -0.08
CA ASN A 55 -0.65 -19.19 0.81
C ASN A 55 -0.34 -18.90 2.28
N GLU A 56 0.89 -18.51 2.61
CA GLU A 56 1.27 -18.06 3.96
C GLU A 56 0.90 -16.57 4.11
N PRO A 57 -0.05 -16.22 5.00
CA PRO A 57 -0.44 -14.84 5.20
C PRO A 57 0.54 -14.11 6.13
N ILE A 58 0.86 -12.88 5.78
CA ILE A 58 1.55 -11.92 6.65
C ILE A 58 0.68 -10.67 6.84
N THR A 59 0.72 -10.11 8.04
CA THR A 59 -0.01 -8.87 8.37
C THR A 59 0.95 -7.69 8.38
N ILE A 60 0.60 -6.63 7.65
CA ILE A 60 1.40 -5.40 7.59
C ILE A 60 0.61 -4.23 8.17
N GLU A 61 1.25 -3.48 9.06
CA GLU A 61 0.69 -2.30 9.73
C GLU A 61 1.03 -1.00 8.99
N SER A 62 0.19 0.02 9.17
CA SER A 62 0.40 1.39 8.68
C SER A 62 0.85 2.35 9.78
N ILE A 63 1.13 3.60 9.44
CA ILE A 63 1.46 4.67 10.39
C ILE A 63 0.31 5.05 11.35
N ILE A 64 -0.94 4.72 11.00
CA ILE A 64 -2.13 4.95 11.84
C ILE A 64 -2.75 3.63 12.31
N ASP A 65 -1.93 2.57 12.38
CA ASP A 65 -2.27 1.26 12.96
C ASP A 65 -3.35 0.46 12.22
N SER A 66 -3.82 0.95 11.06
CA SER A 66 -4.58 0.13 10.11
C SER A 66 -3.73 -1.02 9.56
N ARG A 67 -4.39 -2.10 9.13
CA ARG A 67 -3.75 -3.36 8.73
C ARG A 67 -4.25 -3.87 7.40
N PHE A 68 -3.35 -4.51 6.66
CA PHE A 68 -3.67 -5.39 5.54
C PHE A 68 -3.08 -6.77 5.79
N SER A 69 -3.83 -7.80 5.41
CA SER A 69 -3.32 -9.15 5.25
C SER A 69 -2.83 -9.31 3.82
N GLY A 70 -1.69 -9.97 3.62
CA GLY A 70 -1.15 -10.26 2.31
C GLY A 70 -0.63 -11.68 2.21
N ARG A 71 -0.85 -12.35 1.08
CA ARG A 71 -0.27 -13.67 0.81
C ARG A 71 0.08 -13.84 -0.66
N VAL A 72 1.02 -14.74 -0.93
CA VAL A 72 1.32 -15.17 -2.30
C VAL A 72 0.36 -16.28 -2.69
N VAL A 73 -0.50 -16.06 -3.70
CA VAL A 73 -1.48 -17.09 -4.12
C VAL A 73 -0.94 -17.98 -5.23
N GLN A 74 -0.05 -17.46 -6.06
CA GLN A 74 0.54 -18.21 -7.17
C GLN A 74 1.90 -17.62 -7.55
N THR A 75 2.78 -18.44 -8.10
CA THR A 75 3.96 -17.97 -8.85
C THR A 75 3.66 -17.94 -10.35
N THR A 76 4.37 -17.07 -11.07
CA THR A 76 4.25 -16.92 -12.53
C THR A 76 5.52 -16.29 -13.09
N THR A 77 5.51 -15.93 -14.37
CA THR A 77 6.52 -15.07 -14.99
C THR A 77 5.88 -13.80 -15.53
N PHE A 78 6.63 -12.70 -15.50
CA PHE A 78 6.26 -11.45 -16.16
C PHE A 78 7.41 -11.00 -17.06
N GLY A 79 7.23 -11.18 -18.38
CA GLY A 79 8.35 -11.14 -19.32
C GLY A 79 9.38 -12.23 -18.96
N SER A 80 10.64 -11.83 -18.82
CA SER A 80 11.74 -12.73 -18.44
C SER A 80 11.92 -12.89 -16.92
N HIS A 81 11.07 -12.29 -16.09
CA HIS A 81 11.28 -12.22 -14.64
C HIS A 81 10.35 -13.20 -13.92
N PRO A 82 10.85 -13.93 -12.90
CA PRO A 82 9.99 -14.60 -11.93
C PRO A 82 9.08 -13.58 -11.26
N ALA A 83 7.81 -13.94 -11.10
CA ALA A 83 6.79 -13.08 -10.53
C ALA A 83 5.85 -13.87 -9.62
N ILE A 84 5.04 -13.14 -8.87
CA ILE A 84 3.98 -13.70 -8.05
C ILE A 84 2.64 -13.06 -8.41
N ILE A 85 1.55 -13.77 -8.09
CA ILE A 85 0.22 -13.19 -7.93
C ILE A 85 0.01 -12.98 -6.42
N PRO A 86 0.04 -11.74 -5.92
CA PRO A 86 -0.27 -11.43 -4.54
C PRO A 86 -1.77 -11.23 -4.35
N GLU A 87 -2.28 -11.63 -3.18
CA GLU A 87 -3.58 -11.21 -2.67
C GLU A 87 -3.35 -10.25 -1.50
N VAL A 88 -4.10 -9.15 -1.47
CA VAL A 88 -4.09 -8.18 -0.37
C VAL A 88 -5.52 -7.96 0.08
N GLU A 89 -5.75 -8.14 1.37
CA GLU A 89 -7.05 -7.99 2.01
C GLU A 89 -7.02 -6.83 3.01
N GLY A 90 -8.09 -6.04 3.02
CA GLY A 90 -8.33 -4.96 3.95
C GLY A 90 -9.80 -4.59 3.99
N THR A 91 -10.14 -3.60 4.81
CA THR A 91 -11.52 -3.12 4.99
C THR A 91 -11.63 -1.67 4.59
N ALA A 92 -12.76 -1.30 3.98
CA ALA A 92 -13.14 0.07 3.69
C ALA A 92 -14.52 0.37 4.28
N TYR A 93 -14.76 1.64 4.60
CA TYR A 93 -16.01 2.11 5.19
C TYR A 93 -16.56 3.28 4.37
N ILE A 94 -17.88 3.36 4.23
CA ILE A 94 -18.54 4.52 3.62
C ILE A 94 -18.35 5.72 4.54
N THR A 95 -17.74 6.79 4.04
CA THR A 95 -17.49 8.03 4.80
C THR A 95 -18.52 9.12 4.54
N GLY A 96 -19.22 9.06 3.40
CA GLY A 96 -20.23 10.04 3.04
C GLY A 96 -20.70 9.90 1.60
N ARG A 97 -21.70 10.71 1.26
CA ARG A 97 -22.14 10.98 -0.11
C ARG A 97 -21.96 12.48 -0.34
N HIS A 98 -21.18 12.83 -1.36
CA HIS A 98 -20.76 14.21 -1.58
C HIS A 98 -21.31 14.75 -2.91
N GLU A 99 -21.65 16.03 -2.93
CA GLU A 99 -21.89 16.83 -4.14
C GLU A 99 -20.92 18.01 -4.09
N PHE A 100 -19.95 18.03 -5.02
CA PHE A 100 -18.97 19.10 -5.13
C PHE A 100 -19.46 20.14 -6.16
N LEU A 101 -19.52 21.41 -5.76
CA LEU A 101 -19.95 22.52 -6.60
C LEU A 101 -18.78 23.48 -6.80
N ILE A 102 -18.56 23.93 -8.03
CA ILE A 102 -17.43 24.80 -8.40
C ILE A 102 -18.00 26.02 -9.14
N ASP A 103 -17.91 27.20 -8.53
CA ASP A 103 -18.30 28.46 -9.16
C ASP A 103 -17.23 28.89 -10.19
N PRO A 104 -17.59 29.20 -11.45
CA PRO A 104 -16.65 29.73 -12.42
C PRO A 104 -15.92 31.01 -11.97
N ASN A 105 -16.50 31.79 -11.06
CA ASN A 105 -15.91 33.03 -10.53
C ASN A 105 -15.08 32.82 -9.25
N ASP A 106 -15.01 31.60 -8.70
CA ASP A 106 -14.16 31.31 -7.54
C ASP A 106 -12.66 31.37 -7.93
N PRO A 107 -11.86 32.28 -7.33
CA PRO A 107 -10.44 32.40 -7.63
C PRO A 107 -9.62 31.16 -7.24
N LEU A 108 -10.14 30.29 -6.36
CA LEU A 108 -9.51 29.06 -5.89
C LEU A 108 -10.19 27.80 -6.43
N ARG A 109 -11.00 27.91 -7.50
CA ARG A 109 -11.79 26.80 -8.08
C ARG A 109 -11.00 25.54 -8.46
N ASN A 110 -9.69 25.66 -8.66
CA ASN A 110 -8.79 24.54 -8.99
C ASN A 110 -8.06 23.97 -7.77
N GLY A 111 -8.37 24.44 -6.57
CA GLY A 111 -7.64 24.12 -5.35
C GLY A 111 -6.28 24.81 -5.26
N PHE A 112 -5.56 24.49 -4.21
CA PHE A 112 -4.17 24.89 -3.97
C PHE A 112 -3.49 23.81 -3.13
N LEU A 113 -2.16 23.78 -3.16
CA LEU A 113 -1.34 22.87 -2.37
C LEU A 113 -0.42 23.70 -1.46
N LEU A 114 -0.40 23.33 -0.18
CA LEU A 114 0.63 23.76 0.77
C LEU A 114 1.37 22.50 1.18
N SER A 115 2.64 22.44 0.81
CA SER A 115 3.54 21.31 1.02
C SER A 115 4.61 21.64 2.04
#